data_AF-A0A3M2BTD7-F1
#
_entry.id   AF-A0A3M2BTD7-F1
#
_cell.length_a   1.000
_cell.length_b   1.000
_cell.length_c   1.000
_cell.angle_alpha   90.00
_cell.angle_beta   90.00
_cell.angle_gamma   90.00
#
_symmetry.space_group_name_H-M   'P 1'
#
loop_
_entity.id
_entity.type
_entity.pdbx_description
1 polymer ?
#
loop_
_entity_poly.entity_id
_entity_poly.type
_entity_poly.pdbx_seq_one_letter_code
_entity_poly.pdbx_strand_id
1 'polypeptide(L)'
;MRLDRPVKAYERWVRRIPGVYAEHVLEDPSHAGVSFADDRNCLALLKHYRSLMPMAQEARKPIFDLRPADGAIGSHFVAVAEARRDFRRLAERIAERCLPGVELGVNA
;
A
#
# COMPACT_ATOMS: atom_id res chain seq x y z
N MET A 1 13.99 7.49 -9.68
CA MET A 1 14.00 6.22 -8.92
C MET A 1 12.68 5.52 -9.19
N ARG A 2 12.67 4.36 -9.85
CA ARG A 2 11.42 3.63 -10.13
C ARG A 2 10.96 2.93 -8.86
N LEU A 3 9.75 3.26 -8.39
CA LEU A 3 9.18 2.80 -7.11
C LEU A 3 8.29 1.55 -7.29
N ASP A 4 8.22 1.02 -8.51
CA ASP A 4 7.43 -0.15 -8.92
C ASP A 4 8.08 -1.49 -8.49
N ARG A 5 9.36 -1.47 -8.08
CA ARG A 5 10.06 -2.66 -7.58
C ARG A 5 10.42 -2.53 -6.10
N PRO A 6 10.16 -3.58 -5.29
CA PRO A 6 10.71 -3.66 -3.96
C PRO A 6 12.23 -3.45 -4.01
N VAL A 7 12.79 -2.75 -3.03
CA VAL A 7 14.24 -2.73 -2.83
C VAL A 7 14.70 -4.20 -2.73
N LYS A 8 15.82 -4.58 -3.36
CA LYS A 8 16.28 -5.98 -3.48
C LYS A 8 16.14 -6.81 -2.19
N ALA A 9 16.32 -6.17 -1.02
CA ALA A 9 16.14 -6.80 0.29
C ALA A 9 14.73 -7.37 0.55
N TYR A 10 13.67 -6.69 0.06
CA TYR A 10 12.27 -7.10 0.25
C TYR A 10 11.75 -7.98 -0.88
N GLU A 11 12.39 -7.95 -2.05
CA GLU A 11 11.94 -8.67 -3.24
C GLU A 11 11.82 -10.18 -3.01
N ARG A 12 12.75 -10.77 -2.23
CA ARG A 12 12.71 -12.18 -1.84
C ARG A 12 11.42 -12.54 -1.09
N TRP A 13 10.97 -11.68 -0.19
CA TRP A 13 9.78 -11.92 0.63
C TRP A 13 8.51 -11.64 -0.16
N VAL A 14 8.46 -10.51 -0.88
CA VAL A 14 7.31 -10.12 -1.70
C VAL A 14 6.96 -11.18 -2.75
N ARG A 15 7.96 -11.82 -3.37
CA ARG A 15 7.73 -12.91 -4.34
C ARG A 15 7.15 -14.19 -3.73
N ARG A 16 7.30 -14.41 -2.42
CA ARG A 16 6.80 -15.61 -1.73
C ARG A 16 5.39 -15.43 -1.17
N ILE A 17 4.98 -14.19 -0.89
CA ILE A 17 3.68 -13.89 -0.26
C ILE A 17 2.49 -14.54 -1.00
N PRO A 18 2.33 -14.40 -2.34
CA PRO A 18 1.17 -14.96 -3.03
C PRO A 18 1.04 -16.48 -2.85
N GLY A 19 2.17 -17.21 -3.00
CA GLY A 19 2.17 -18.66 -2.85
C GLY A 19 1.88 -19.11 -1.42
N VAL A 20 2.51 -18.49 -0.42
CA VAL A 20 2.29 -18.80 1.00
C VAL A 20 0.84 -18.50 1.42
N TYR A 21 0.29 -17.38 0.95
CA TYR A 21 -1.11 -17.03 1.21
C TYR A 21 -2.08 -18.04 0.58
N ALA A 22 -1.84 -18.40 -0.68
CA ALA A 22 -2.67 -19.37 -1.37
C ALA A 22 -2.66 -20.76 -0.72
N GLU A 23 -1.47 -21.27 -0.38
CA GLU A 23 -1.32 -22.59 0.22
C GLU A 23 -1.91 -22.66 1.64
N HIS A 24 -1.60 -21.68 2.49
CA HIS A 24 -1.90 -21.79 3.93
C HIS A 24 -3.13 -21.00 4.40
N VAL A 25 -3.65 -20.07 3.59
CA VAL A 25 -4.84 -19.28 3.95
C VAL A 25 -6.04 -19.65 3.07
N LEU A 26 -5.83 -19.83 1.77
CA LEU A 26 -6.90 -20.22 0.84
C LEU A 26 -7.04 -21.72 0.67
N GLU A 27 -6.08 -22.51 1.14
CA GLU A 27 -5.98 -23.96 0.90
C GLU A 27 -6.03 -24.31 -0.60
N ASP A 28 -5.52 -23.41 -1.45
CA ASP A 28 -5.50 -23.53 -2.91
C ASP A 28 -4.05 -23.50 -3.42
N PRO A 29 -3.32 -24.63 -3.38
CA PRO A 29 -1.94 -24.70 -3.85
C PRO A 29 -1.81 -24.48 -5.36
N SER A 30 -2.91 -24.51 -6.14
CA SER A 30 -2.89 -24.26 -7.58
C SER A 30 -2.61 -22.78 -7.92
N HIS A 31 -2.82 -21.88 -6.96
CA HIS A 31 -2.50 -20.46 -7.07
C HIS A 31 -1.03 -20.15 -6.70
N ALA A 32 -0.21 -21.18 -6.43
CA ALA A 32 1.22 -21.03 -6.19
C ALA A 32 1.97 -20.61 -7.46
N GLY A 33 2.82 -19.58 -7.36
CA GLY A 33 3.67 -19.10 -8.46
C GLY A 33 3.15 -17.86 -9.20
N VAL A 34 1.96 -17.36 -8.85
CA VAL A 34 1.48 -16.06 -9.36
C VAL A 34 2.36 -14.93 -8.82
N SER A 35 2.78 -14.01 -9.69
CA SER A 35 3.53 -12.82 -9.27
C SER A 35 2.63 -11.92 -8.43
N PHE A 36 3.19 -11.19 -7.47
CA PHE A 36 2.40 -10.23 -6.67
C PHE A 36 1.73 -9.14 -7.53
N ALA A 37 2.23 -8.89 -8.74
CA ALA A 37 1.66 -7.91 -9.67
C ALA A 37 0.39 -8.45 -10.36
N ASP A 38 0.31 -9.77 -10.53
CA ASP A 38 -0.78 -10.47 -11.20
C ASP A 38 -1.72 -11.19 -10.21
N ASP A 39 -1.35 -11.19 -8.92
CA ASP A 39 -2.11 -11.85 -7.87
C ASP A 39 -3.41 -11.09 -7.60
N ARG A 40 -4.53 -11.68 -8.00
CA ARG A 40 -5.87 -11.16 -7.71
C ARG A 40 -6.11 -10.91 -6.23
N ASN A 41 -5.42 -11.62 -5.33
CA ASN A 41 -5.59 -11.46 -3.89
C ASN A 41 -4.80 -10.26 -3.33
N CYS A 42 -3.79 -9.77 -4.06
CA CYS A 42 -2.95 -8.64 -3.67
C CYS A 42 -3.73 -7.31 -3.71
N LEU A 43 -4.02 -6.77 -2.52
CA LEU A 43 -4.78 -5.52 -2.38
C LEU A 43 -3.95 -4.28 -2.71
N ALA A 44 -2.69 -4.21 -2.28
CA ALA A 44 -1.78 -3.12 -2.63
C ALA A 44 -0.32 -3.49 -2.31
N LEU A 45 0.61 -2.83 -3.01
CA LEU A 45 2.02 -2.77 -2.61
C LEU A 45 2.32 -1.36 -2.10
N LEU A 46 2.39 -1.21 -0.78
CA LEU A 46 2.68 0.09 -0.16
C LEU A 46 4.19 0.34 -0.10
N LYS A 47 4.57 1.58 -0.39
CA LYS A 47 5.95 2.04 -0.19
C LYS A 47 6.23 2.11 1.31
N HIS A 48 7.51 2.08 1.69
CA HIS A 48 7.88 2.29 3.09
C HIS A 48 7.66 3.74 3.58
N TYR A 49 7.41 4.68 2.66
CA TYR A 49 7.27 6.14 2.88
C TYR A 49 8.37 6.81 3.73
N ARG A 50 9.47 6.10 4.05
CA ARG A 50 10.72 6.59 4.67
C ARG A 50 10.48 7.64 5.76
N SER A 51 10.97 8.87 5.55
CA SER A 51 10.93 10.01 6.48
C SER A 51 9.52 10.48 6.83
N LEU A 52 8.49 10.15 6.05
CA LEU A 52 7.12 10.52 6.40
C LEU A 52 6.64 9.77 7.64
N MET A 53 7.06 8.52 7.84
CA MET A 53 6.62 7.72 8.98
C MET A 53 7.07 8.32 10.33
N PRO A 54 8.35 8.65 10.56
CA PRO A 54 8.75 9.32 11.79
C PRO A 54 8.11 10.72 11.95
N MET A 55 7.98 11.50 10.86
CA MET A 55 7.30 12.80 10.91
C MET A 55 5.83 12.68 11.35
N ALA A 56 5.12 11.69 10.83
CA ALA A 56 3.73 11.38 11.21
C ALA A 56 3.60 10.96 12.67
N GLN A 57 4.57 10.19 13.16
CA GLN A 57 4.62 9.78 14.57
C GLN A 57 4.83 10.99 15.49
N GLU A 58 5.76 11.88 15.15
CA GLU A 58 6.03 13.11 15.91
C GLU A 58 4.84 14.08 15.89
N ALA A 59 4.25 14.30 14.72
CA ALA A 59 3.08 15.17 14.55
C ALA A 59 1.77 14.53 15.03
N ARG A 60 1.78 13.24 15.38
CA ARG A 60 0.62 12.41 15.80
C ARG A 60 -0.54 12.45 14.81
N LYS A 61 -0.25 12.31 13.53
CA LYS A 61 -1.23 12.34 12.42
C LYS A 61 -0.92 11.24 11.40
N PRO A 62 -1.87 10.85 10.55
CA PRO A 62 -1.58 9.98 9.41
C PRO A 62 -0.51 10.58 8.47
N ILE A 63 0.32 9.74 7.86
CA ILE A 63 1.40 10.20 6.94
C ILE A 63 0.88 11.04 5.76
N PHE A 64 -0.36 10.79 5.34
CA PHE A 64 -0.99 11.50 4.23
C PHE A 64 -1.62 12.84 4.65
N ASP A 65 -1.72 13.15 5.94
CA ASP A 65 -2.24 14.41 6.49
C ASP A 65 -1.12 15.35 6.98
N LEU A 66 0.15 15.00 6.74
CA LEU A 66 1.28 15.85 7.04
C LEU A 66 1.26 17.13 6.20
N ARG A 67 1.52 18.27 6.84
CA ARG A 67 1.55 19.60 6.21
C ARG A 67 2.97 20.17 6.21
N PRO A 68 3.24 21.27 5.50
CA PRO A 68 4.52 21.97 5.60
C PRO A 68 4.91 22.32 7.04
N ALA A 69 3.93 22.66 7.89
CA ALA A 69 4.14 22.94 9.31
C ALA A 69 4.62 21.72 10.12
N ASP A 70 4.43 20.50 9.59
CA ASP A 70 4.89 19.25 10.19
C ASP A 70 6.24 18.78 9.57
N GLY A 71 6.94 19.67 8.84
CA GLY A 71 8.23 19.38 8.19
C GLY A 71 8.15 18.73 6.81
N ALA A 72 6.93 18.48 6.29
CA ALA A 72 6.71 17.88 4.97
C ALA A 72 6.87 18.90 3.82
N ILE A 73 8.10 19.37 3.61
CA ILE A 73 8.47 20.34 2.57
C ILE A 73 9.25 19.67 1.41
N GLY A 74 9.24 20.32 0.24
CA GLY A 74 9.97 19.84 -0.94
C GLY A 74 9.50 18.45 -1.41
N SER A 75 10.43 17.49 -1.51
CA SER A 75 10.12 16.13 -1.95
C SER A 75 9.17 15.37 -1.02
N HIS A 76 9.12 15.73 0.27
CA HIS A 76 8.18 15.13 1.21
C HIS A 76 6.74 15.50 0.88
N PHE A 77 6.48 16.73 0.42
CA PHE A 77 5.14 17.17 0.03
C PHE A 77 4.55 16.29 -1.09
N VAL A 78 5.36 15.96 -2.10
CA VAL A 78 4.98 15.04 -3.17
C VAL A 78 4.69 13.64 -2.61
N ALA A 79 5.56 13.14 -1.72
CA ALA A 79 5.38 11.82 -1.11
C ALA A 79 4.12 11.73 -0.22
N VAL A 80 3.69 12.83 0.41
CA VAL A 80 2.44 12.90 1.18
C VAL A 80 1.23 12.72 0.26
N ALA A 81 1.22 13.41 -0.89
CA ALA A 81 0.16 13.25 -1.89
C ALA A 81 0.14 11.83 -2.49
N GLU A 82 1.31 11.23 -2.75
CA GLU A 82 1.40 9.83 -3.18
C GLU A 82 0.87 8.88 -2.11
N ALA A 83 1.22 9.09 -0.84
CA ALA A 83 0.70 8.29 0.27
C ALA A 83 -0.83 8.38 0.34
N ARG A 84 -1.40 9.58 0.19
CA ARG A 84 -2.87 9.76 0.17
C ARG A 84 -3.51 8.90 -0.93
N ARG A 85 -2.96 8.94 -2.15
CA ARG A 85 -3.46 8.15 -3.28
C ARG A 85 -3.35 6.65 -3.04
N ASP A 86 -2.20 6.18 -2.57
CA ASP A 86 -1.93 4.75 -2.40
C ASP A 86 -2.81 4.16 -1.28
N PHE A 87 -2.99 4.88 -0.17
CA PHE A 87 -3.88 4.47 0.93
C PHE A 87 -5.36 4.57 0.56
N ARG A 88 -5.77 5.60 -0.20
CA ARG A 88 -7.14 5.70 -0.73
C ARG A 88 -7.47 4.48 -1.61
N ARG A 89 -6.59 4.15 -2.56
CA ARG A 89 -6.76 2.98 -3.44
C ARG A 89 -6.84 1.67 -2.66
N LEU A 90 -6.04 1.52 -1.60
CA LEU A 90 -6.11 0.35 -0.73
C LEU A 90 -7.47 0.29 0.00
N ALA A 91 -7.93 1.41 0.57
CA ALA A 91 -9.22 1.47 1.26
C ALA A 91 -10.39 1.15 0.33
N GLU A 92 -10.38 1.69 -0.89
CA GLU A 92 -11.37 1.40 -1.94
C GLU A 92 -11.39 -0.10 -2.28
N ARG A 93 -10.23 -0.71 -2.54
CA ARG A 93 -10.13 -2.15 -2.82
C ARG A 93 -10.61 -3.04 -1.66
N ILE A 94 -10.39 -2.62 -0.41
CA ILE A 94 -10.92 -3.33 0.76
C ILE A 94 -12.45 -3.22 0.77
N ALA A 95 -12.99 -2.02 0.60
CA ALA A 95 -14.43 -1.79 0.60
C ALA A 95 -15.14 -2.55 -0.54
N GLU A 96 -14.58 -2.56 -1.74
CA GLU A 96 -15.10 -3.34 -2.88
C GLU A 96 -15.27 -4.84 -2.55
N ARG A 97 -14.37 -5.41 -1.72
CA ARG A 97 -14.44 -6.83 -1.34
C ARG A 97 -15.36 -7.11 -0.15
N CYS A 98 -15.44 -6.17 0.79
CA CYS A 98 -16.23 -6.36 2.00
C CYS A 98 -17.69 -5.90 1.84
N LEU A 99 -17.93 -4.92 0.97
CA LEU A 99 -19.21 -4.22 0.82
C LEU A 99 -19.61 -4.16 -0.68
N PRO A 100 -19.89 -5.31 -1.31
CA PRO A 100 -20.30 -5.33 -2.70
C PRO A 100 -21.58 -4.51 -2.89
N GLY A 101 -21.51 -3.48 -3.76
CA GLY A 101 -22.64 -2.59 -4.09
C GLY A 101 -22.71 -1.27 -3.33
N VAL A 102 -21.72 -0.93 -2.49
CA VAL A 102 -21.64 0.39 -1.84
C VAL A 102 -20.71 1.32 -2.61
N GLU A 103 -21.24 2.41 -3.16
CA GLU A 103 -20.44 3.49 -3.75
C GLU A 103 -19.79 4.32 -2.62
N LEU A 104 -18.48 4.17 -2.44
CA LEU A 104 -17.71 5.10 -1.61
C LEU A 104 -17.67 6.44 -2.33
N GLY A 105 -18.44 7.42 -1.84
CA GLY A 105 -18.55 8.75 -2.43
C GLY A 105 -17.18 9.37 -2.72
N VAL A 106 -16.83 9.43 -4.01
CA VAL A 106 -15.57 9.98 -4.52
C VAL A 106 -15.70 11.51 -4.56
N ASN A 107 -15.76 12.17 -3.40
CA ASN A 107 -15.63 13.64 -3.32
C ASN A 107 -15.16 14.04 -1.91
N ALA A 108 -13.84 13.95 -1.68
CA ALA A 108 -13.12 14.64 -0.62
C ALA A 108 -11.70 14.99 -1.07
#